data_AF-A0A967Q8T9-F1
#
_entry.id   AF-A0A967Q8T9-F1
#
_cell.length_a   1.000
_cell.length_b   1.000
_cell.length_c   1.000
_cell.angle_alpha   90.00
_cell.angle_beta   90.00
_cell.angle_gamma   90.00
#
_symmetry.space_group_name_H-M   'P 1'
#
loop_
_entity.id
_entity.type
_entity.pdbx_description
1 polymer ?
#
loop_
_entity_poly.entity_id
_entity_poly.type
_entity_poly.pdbx_seq_one_letter_code
_entity_poly.pdbx_strand_id
1 'polypeptide(L)'
;MNLPAAPRLSLALGLLSASLIALQLALMHLLSISQWHHFAYLVISIALLGFGASGTLLALLRDRLLARIDRLLPLFTLTGAAVIAVQMPLVRLLGGNFDSYLLFTGAAQVGRLLLFTLLFTLPFFLGALAIGLVFVHHVERIGAYYFANLLGSGLGGLGGLALLAFVPPPHLPAAIAVPALLAGLLMLTRRPGKPLLAITLLATALTVTLLVRPPGLLLSPYKALRQTLDLPDTHIVALEDDPYGQVTAVTGPGLRFAPGVSLNYAG
;
A
#
# COMPACT_ATOMS: atom_id res chain seq x y z
N MET A 1 -30.34 -2.32 12.57
CA MET A 1 -28.94 -2.11 12.16
C MET A 1 -28.58 -0.66 12.45
N ASN A 2 -27.44 -0.41 13.07
CA ASN A 2 -27.00 0.92 13.51
C ASN A 2 -25.94 1.49 12.57
N LEU A 3 -26.21 1.44 11.26
CA LEU A 3 -25.31 2.02 10.26
C LEU A 3 -25.28 3.55 10.36
N PRO A 4 -24.14 4.18 10.02
CA PRO A 4 -24.02 5.63 10.00
C PRO A 4 -25.02 6.26 9.02
N ALA A 5 -25.35 7.53 9.25
CA ALA A 5 -26.20 8.29 8.34
C ALA A 5 -25.61 8.32 6.92
N ALA A 6 -26.47 8.33 5.90
CA ALA A 6 -26.08 8.28 4.49
C ALA A 6 -24.92 9.24 4.09
N PRO A 7 -24.91 10.54 4.46
CA PRO A 7 -23.80 11.43 4.07
C PRO A 7 -22.47 11.03 4.71
N ARG A 8 -22.50 10.54 5.96
CA ARG A 8 -21.31 10.04 6.66
C ARG A 8 -20.76 8.79 5.98
N LEU A 9 -21.65 7.91 5.51
CA LEU A 9 -21.26 6.69 4.81
C LEU A 9 -20.68 6.98 3.41
N SER A 10 -21.26 7.93 2.67
CA SER A 10 -20.72 8.38 1.38
C SER A 10 -19.32 8.98 1.53
N LEU A 11 -19.09 9.84 2.53
CA LEU A 11 -17.76 10.39 2.80
C LEU A 11 -16.76 9.29 3.15
N ALA A 12 -17.15 8.34 4.01
CA ALA A 12 -16.31 7.22 4.38
C ALA A 12 -15.93 6.35 3.16
N LEU A 13 -16.89 6.08 2.28
CA LEU A 13 -16.64 5.36 1.02
C LEU A 13 -15.65 6.11 0.12
N GLY A 14 -15.83 7.42 -0.05
CA GLY A 14 -14.93 8.22 -0.87
C GLY A 14 -13.50 8.27 -0.30
N LEU A 15 -13.34 8.36 1.02
CA LEU A 15 -12.03 8.32 1.66
C LEU A 15 -11.35 6.95 1.53
N LEU A 16 -12.11 5.87 1.68
CA LEU A 16 -11.60 4.50 1.52
C LEU A 16 -11.16 4.25 0.07
N SER A 17 -11.99 4.63 -0.92
CA SER A 17 -11.65 4.45 -2.34
C SER A 17 -10.46 5.33 -2.75
N ALA A 18 -10.38 6.56 -2.22
CA ALA A 18 -9.22 7.42 -2.41
C ALA A 18 -7.94 6.76 -1.89
N SER A 19 -7.99 6.18 -0.68
CA SER A 19 -6.87 5.46 -0.08
C SER A 19 -6.43 4.27 -0.93
N LEU A 20 -7.36 3.46 -1.44
CA LEU A 20 -7.03 2.29 -2.26
C LEU A 20 -6.35 2.68 -3.58
N ILE A 21 -6.82 3.72 -4.26
CA ILE A 21 -6.17 4.19 -5.50
C ILE A 21 -4.81 4.82 -5.22
N ALA A 22 -4.71 5.67 -4.19
CA ALA A 22 -3.43 6.24 -3.78
C ALA A 22 -2.42 5.14 -3.41
N LEU A 23 -2.87 4.08 -2.72
CA LEU A 23 -2.06 2.92 -2.38
C LEU A 23 -1.54 2.19 -3.61
N GLN A 24 -2.40 2.01 -4.62
CA GLN A 24 -2.00 1.38 -5.87
C GLN A 24 -0.87 2.17 -6.55
N LEU A 25 -0.98 3.50 -6.63
CA LEU A 25 0.08 4.36 -7.18
C LEU A 25 1.37 4.28 -6.34
N ALA A 26 1.25 4.38 -5.02
CA ALA A 26 2.39 4.32 -4.11
C ALA A 26 3.11 2.97 -4.17
N LEU A 27 2.38 1.85 -4.25
CA LEU A 27 2.98 0.53 -4.39
C LEU A 27 3.72 0.37 -5.72
N MET A 28 3.17 0.90 -6.82
CA MET A 28 3.87 0.90 -8.11
C MET A 28 5.19 1.66 -8.02
N HIS A 29 5.19 2.83 -7.39
CA HIS A 29 6.39 3.64 -7.21
C HIS A 29 7.41 2.93 -6.27
N LEU A 30 6.97 2.48 -5.10
CA LEU A 30 7.81 1.80 -4.11
C LEU A 30 8.48 0.54 -4.67
N LEU A 31 7.73 -0.29 -5.41
CA LEU A 31 8.29 -1.49 -6.03
C LEU A 31 9.24 -1.18 -7.18
N SER A 32 9.01 -0.08 -7.92
CA SER A 32 9.94 0.39 -8.95
C SER A 32 11.30 0.80 -8.35
N ILE A 33 11.27 1.50 -7.20
CA ILE A 33 12.47 1.89 -6.44
C ILE A 33 13.16 0.66 -5.85
N SER A 34 12.44 -0.16 -5.08
CA SER A 34 13.03 -1.26 -4.31
C SER A 34 13.45 -2.47 -5.16
N GLN A 35 12.69 -2.78 -6.21
CA GLN A 35 12.87 -3.97 -7.05
C GLN A 35 13.11 -3.54 -8.50
N TRP A 36 12.15 -3.69 -9.40
CA TRP A 36 12.27 -3.31 -10.80
C TRP A 36 10.92 -2.84 -11.33
N HIS A 37 10.92 -2.03 -12.38
CA HIS A 37 9.71 -1.44 -12.93
C HIS A 37 8.66 -2.48 -13.40
N HIS A 38 9.08 -3.70 -13.73
CA HIS A 38 8.17 -4.80 -14.06
C HIS A 38 7.18 -5.15 -12.93
N PHE A 39 7.57 -4.94 -11.66
CA PHE A 39 6.70 -5.16 -10.51
C PHE A 39 5.65 -4.07 -10.33
N ALA A 40 5.80 -2.90 -10.97
CA ALA A 40 4.74 -1.89 -10.97
C ALA A 40 3.48 -2.43 -11.65
N TYR A 41 3.60 -3.10 -12.80
CA TYR A 41 2.45 -3.70 -13.50
C TYR A 41 1.77 -4.80 -12.68
N LEU A 42 2.53 -5.55 -11.87
CA LEU A 42 1.99 -6.57 -10.97
C LEU A 42 0.99 -5.98 -9.95
N VAL A 43 1.18 -4.74 -9.52
CA VAL A 43 0.31 -4.09 -8.53
C VAL A 43 -1.12 -3.98 -9.02
N ILE A 44 -1.34 -3.73 -10.32
CA ILE A 44 -2.69 -3.69 -10.90
C ILE A 44 -3.35 -5.06 -10.76
N SER A 45 -2.63 -6.14 -11.10
CA SER A 45 -3.12 -7.51 -10.95
C SER A 45 -3.39 -7.87 -9.48
N ILE A 46 -2.56 -7.41 -8.55
CA ILE A 46 -2.76 -7.58 -7.11
C ILE A 46 -4.04 -6.89 -6.63
N ALA A 47 -4.27 -5.65 -7.07
CA ALA A 47 -5.49 -4.92 -6.75
C ALA A 47 -6.73 -5.65 -7.30
N LEU A 48 -6.69 -6.06 -8.56
CA LEU A 48 -7.77 -6.84 -9.19
C LEU A 48 -8.00 -8.19 -8.49
N LEU A 49 -6.94 -8.89 -8.08
CA LEU A 49 -7.04 -10.13 -7.31
C LEU A 49 -7.74 -9.91 -5.97
N GLY A 50 -7.40 -8.83 -5.25
CA GLY A 50 -8.04 -8.48 -3.98
C GLY A 50 -9.53 -8.17 -4.15
N PHE A 51 -9.87 -7.37 -5.17
CA PHE A 51 -11.27 -7.06 -5.50
C PHE A 51 -12.04 -8.31 -5.96
N GLY A 52 -11.44 -9.14 -6.80
CA GLY A 52 -12.03 -10.39 -7.29
C GLY A 52 -12.29 -11.37 -6.15
N ALA A 53 -11.29 -11.65 -5.30
CA ALA A 53 -11.43 -12.53 -4.15
C ALA A 53 -12.48 -12.00 -3.14
N SER A 54 -12.51 -10.69 -2.91
CA SER A 54 -13.54 -10.04 -2.09
C SER A 54 -14.93 -10.27 -2.68
N GLY A 55 -15.10 -10.04 -3.99
CA GLY A 55 -16.36 -10.25 -4.70
C GLY A 55 -16.84 -11.70 -4.62
N THR A 56 -15.93 -12.68 -4.80
CA THR A 56 -16.25 -14.10 -4.64
C THR A 56 -16.69 -14.43 -3.22
N LEU A 57 -15.97 -13.94 -2.20
CA LEU A 57 -16.34 -14.18 -0.80
C LEU A 57 -17.71 -13.55 -0.48
N LEU A 58 -17.96 -12.34 -0.98
CA LEU A 58 -19.21 -11.64 -0.79
C LEU A 58 -20.37 -12.35 -1.48
N ALA A 59 -20.16 -12.92 -2.68
CA ALA A 59 -21.17 -13.70 -3.38
C ALA A 59 -21.53 -14.99 -2.61
N LEU A 60 -20.53 -15.69 -2.06
CA LEU A 60 -20.73 -16.95 -1.34
C LEU A 60 -21.31 -16.77 0.07
N LEU A 61 -20.89 -15.72 0.78
CA LEU A 61 -21.24 -15.50 2.19
C LEU A 61 -22.13 -14.27 2.42
N ARG A 62 -22.79 -13.78 1.37
CA ARG A 62 -23.61 -12.55 1.38
C ARG A 62 -24.45 -12.38 2.63
N ASP A 63 -25.36 -13.31 2.89
CA ASP A 63 -26.35 -13.15 3.95
C ASP A 63 -25.71 -13.21 5.35
N ARG A 64 -24.65 -14.02 5.51
CA ARG A 64 -23.88 -14.11 6.76
C ARG A 64 -23.13 -12.82 7.06
N LEU A 65 -22.56 -12.18 6.03
CA LEU A 65 -21.84 -10.92 6.17
C LEU A 65 -22.79 -9.76 6.41
N LEU A 66 -23.92 -9.70 5.68
CA LEU A 66 -24.95 -8.67 5.85
C LEU A 66 -25.60 -8.73 7.23
N ALA A 67 -25.84 -9.92 7.78
CA ALA A 67 -26.36 -10.10 9.14
C ALA A 67 -25.48 -9.44 10.22
N ARG A 68 -24.19 -9.19 9.92
CA ARG A 68 -23.21 -8.61 10.85
C ARG A 68 -22.59 -7.31 10.31
N ILE A 69 -23.22 -6.66 9.34
CA ILE A 69 -22.66 -5.49 8.63
C ILE A 69 -22.23 -4.38 9.60
N ASP A 70 -23.03 -4.11 10.64
CA ASP A 70 -22.74 -3.09 11.68
C ASP A 70 -21.37 -3.27 12.35
N ARG A 71 -20.87 -4.51 12.43
CA ARG A 71 -19.57 -4.83 13.03
C ARG A 71 -18.50 -5.04 11.97
N LEU A 72 -18.83 -5.73 10.88
CA LEU A 72 -17.87 -6.12 9.85
C LEU A 72 -17.40 -4.93 9.01
N LEU A 73 -18.28 -3.96 8.74
CA LEU A 73 -17.93 -2.80 7.94
C LEU A 73 -16.81 -1.95 8.57
N PRO A 74 -16.93 -1.46 9.82
CA PRO A 74 -15.81 -0.77 10.47
C PRO A 74 -14.62 -1.70 10.75
N LEU A 75 -14.85 -3.00 10.99
CA LEU A 75 -13.77 -3.96 11.20
C LEU A 75 -12.86 -4.09 9.98
N PHE A 76 -13.43 -4.33 8.79
CA PHE A 76 -12.66 -4.50 7.55
C PHE A 76 -11.95 -3.21 7.15
N THR A 77 -12.60 -2.06 7.31
CA THR A 77 -11.97 -0.76 6.99
C THR A 77 -10.83 -0.40 7.94
N LEU A 78 -11.01 -0.54 9.26
CA LEU A 78 -9.95 -0.25 10.24
C LEU A 78 -8.79 -1.25 10.17
N THR A 79 -9.10 -2.54 9.96
CA THR A 79 -8.06 -3.55 9.74
C THR A 79 -7.33 -3.28 8.43
N GLY A 80 -8.06 -2.89 7.37
CA GLY A 80 -7.48 -2.46 6.10
C GLY A 80 -6.52 -1.29 6.29
N ALA A 81 -6.93 -0.24 7.00
CA ALA A 81 -6.06 0.90 7.33
C ALA A 81 -4.80 0.48 8.08
N ALA A 82 -4.93 -0.40 9.09
CA ALA A 82 -3.78 -0.94 9.81
C ALA A 82 -2.84 -1.71 8.88
N VAL A 83 -3.38 -2.57 8.01
CA VAL A 83 -2.61 -3.35 7.02
C VAL A 83 -1.88 -2.45 6.03
N ILE A 84 -2.53 -1.37 5.55
CA ILE A 84 -1.89 -0.36 4.70
C ILE A 84 -0.70 0.27 5.44
N ALA A 85 -0.89 0.72 6.68
CA ALA A 85 0.19 1.34 7.46
C ALA A 85 1.38 0.40 7.66
N VAL A 86 1.14 -0.85 8.06
CA VAL A 86 2.20 -1.82 8.38
C VAL A 86 2.74 -2.56 7.16
N GLN A 87 2.36 -2.20 5.94
CA GLN A 87 2.72 -2.97 4.75
C GLN A 87 4.24 -3.09 4.56
N MET A 88 4.98 -1.99 4.70
CA MET A 88 6.44 -1.97 4.58
C MET A 88 7.17 -2.72 5.70
N PRO A 89 6.90 -2.52 7.01
CA PRO A 89 7.57 -3.31 8.04
C PRO A 89 7.21 -4.80 7.93
N LEU A 90 5.98 -5.14 7.51
CA LEU A 90 5.54 -6.53 7.33
C LEU A 90 6.28 -7.22 6.18
N VAL A 91 6.43 -6.52 5.06
CA VAL A 91 7.28 -6.92 3.92
C VAL A 91 8.72 -7.16 4.36
N ARG A 92 9.28 -6.25 5.16
CA ARG A 92 10.65 -6.38 5.68
C ARG A 92 10.81 -7.57 6.61
N LEU A 93 9.83 -7.80 7.49
CA LEU A 93 9.86 -8.90 8.47
C LEU A 93 9.70 -10.27 7.79
N LEU A 94 8.71 -10.41 6.91
CA LEU A 94 8.32 -11.71 6.35
C LEU A 94 9.04 -12.04 5.04
N GLY A 95 9.43 -11.02 4.30
CA GLY A 95 9.93 -11.14 2.94
C GLY A 95 11.38 -10.70 2.74
N GLY A 96 12.13 -10.43 3.83
CA GLY A 96 13.40 -9.70 3.86
C GLY A 96 14.60 -10.22 3.05
N ASN A 97 14.41 -11.16 2.12
CA ASN A 97 15.42 -11.63 1.17
C ASN A 97 14.80 -11.98 -0.21
N PHE A 98 13.59 -11.49 -0.51
CA PHE A 98 13.04 -11.67 -1.84
C PHE A 98 13.78 -10.81 -2.85
N ASP A 99 14.21 -11.48 -3.91
CA ASP A 99 14.80 -10.83 -5.05
C ASP A 99 14.29 -11.50 -6.33
N SER A 100 13.86 -10.68 -7.28
CA SER A 100 13.38 -11.17 -8.56
C SER A 100 14.43 -11.92 -9.37
N TYR A 101 15.72 -11.60 -9.21
CA TYR A 101 16.82 -12.25 -9.94
C TYR A 101 17.01 -13.70 -9.49
N LEU A 102 16.68 -14.01 -8.24
CA LEU A 102 16.79 -15.34 -7.65
C LEU A 102 15.57 -16.23 -7.91
N LEU A 103 14.55 -15.71 -8.60
CA LEU A 103 13.30 -16.43 -8.85
C LEU A 103 13.51 -17.70 -9.69
N PHE A 104 14.47 -17.65 -10.63
CA PHE A 104 14.78 -18.76 -11.53
C PHE A 104 15.77 -19.78 -10.93
N THR A 105 16.39 -19.46 -9.80
CA THR A 105 17.43 -20.30 -9.19
C THR A 105 16.99 -20.92 -7.86
N GLY A 106 16.00 -20.36 -7.17
CA GLY A 106 15.53 -20.86 -5.88
C GLY A 106 14.01 -21.00 -5.78
N ALA A 107 13.51 -22.23 -5.60
CA ALA A 107 12.08 -22.49 -5.38
C ALA A 107 11.48 -21.74 -4.18
N ALA A 108 12.30 -21.46 -3.15
CA ALA A 108 11.90 -20.64 -2.02
C ALA A 108 11.51 -19.20 -2.41
N GLN A 109 12.09 -18.66 -3.50
CA GLN A 109 11.77 -17.32 -4.01
C GLN A 109 10.39 -17.26 -4.66
N VAL A 110 9.93 -18.36 -5.28
CA VAL A 110 8.55 -18.46 -5.77
C VAL A 110 7.57 -18.41 -4.60
N GLY A 111 7.84 -19.16 -3.52
CA GLY A 111 7.05 -19.10 -2.29
C GLY A 111 7.02 -17.70 -1.67
N ARG A 112 8.16 -16.99 -1.67
CA ARG A 112 8.24 -15.60 -1.23
C ARG A 112 7.44 -14.67 -2.15
N LEU A 113 7.51 -14.80 -3.47
CA LEU A 113 6.70 -14.02 -4.41
C LEU A 113 5.20 -14.20 -4.13
N LEU A 114 4.75 -15.43 -3.88
CA LEU A 114 3.37 -15.72 -3.51
C LEU A 114 3.01 -15.04 -2.19
N LEU A 115 3.86 -15.14 -1.17
CA LEU A 115 3.65 -14.45 0.10
C LEU A 115 3.56 -12.93 -0.08
N PHE A 116 4.46 -12.33 -0.87
CA PHE A 116 4.43 -10.92 -1.22
C PHE A 116 3.13 -10.52 -1.90
N THR A 117 2.73 -11.31 -2.90
CA THR A 117 1.48 -11.11 -3.64
C THR A 117 0.29 -11.13 -2.68
N LEU A 118 0.22 -12.10 -1.76
CA LEU A 118 -0.85 -12.19 -0.75
C LEU A 118 -0.85 -11.01 0.23
N LEU A 119 0.32 -10.60 0.72
CA LEU A 119 0.48 -9.47 1.63
C LEU A 119 0.03 -8.15 0.98
N PHE A 120 0.42 -7.91 -0.27
CA PHE A 120 0.00 -6.72 -1.02
C PHE A 120 -1.46 -6.78 -1.44
N THR A 121 -2.04 -7.97 -1.60
CA THR A 121 -3.47 -8.16 -1.94
C THR A 121 -4.39 -7.81 -0.76
N LEU A 122 -3.95 -8.08 0.47
CA LEU A 122 -4.76 -7.96 1.68
C LEU A 122 -5.48 -6.60 1.89
N PRO A 123 -4.83 -5.43 1.73
CA PRO A 123 -5.52 -4.15 1.88
C PRO A 123 -6.61 -3.93 0.81
N PHE A 124 -6.34 -4.32 -0.45
CA PHE A 124 -7.34 -4.25 -1.52
C PHE A 124 -8.51 -5.18 -1.26
N PHE A 125 -8.25 -6.40 -0.78
CA PHE A 125 -9.28 -7.35 -0.40
C PHE A 125 -10.19 -6.80 0.73
N LEU A 126 -9.60 -6.29 1.82
CA LEU A 126 -10.36 -5.75 2.96
C LEU A 126 -11.14 -4.49 2.57
N GLY A 127 -10.53 -3.59 1.79
CA GLY A 127 -11.18 -2.39 1.28
C GLY A 127 -12.33 -2.71 0.33
N ALA A 128 -12.11 -3.64 -0.62
CA ALA A 128 -13.15 -4.09 -1.55
C ALA A 128 -14.30 -4.80 -0.83
N LEU A 129 -14.04 -5.55 0.25
CA LEU A 129 -15.09 -6.18 1.06
C LEU A 129 -15.98 -5.12 1.71
N ALA A 130 -15.38 -4.07 2.26
CA ALA A 130 -16.12 -2.97 2.86
C ALA A 130 -16.96 -2.22 1.81
N ILE A 131 -16.38 -1.87 0.66
CA ILE A 131 -17.09 -1.21 -0.45
C ILE A 131 -18.25 -2.10 -0.95
N GLY A 132 -17.97 -3.37 -1.21
CA GLY A 132 -18.94 -4.35 -1.67
C GLY A 132 -20.10 -4.54 -0.70
N LEU A 133 -19.83 -4.60 0.61
CA LEU A 133 -20.87 -4.67 1.63
C LEU A 133 -21.80 -3.47 1.60
N VAL A 134 -21.27 -2.25 1.43
CA VAL A 134 -22.11 -1.05 1.32
C VAL A 134 -22.99 -1.12 0.07
N PHE A 135 -22.44 -1.52 -1.08
CA PHE A 135 -23.18 -1.63 -2.33
C PHE A 135 -24.28 -2.67 -2.27
N VAL A 136 -23.99 -3.86 -1.73
CA VAL A 136 -24.96 -4.95 -1.63
C VAL A 136 -26.03 -4.68 -0.57
N HIS A 137 -25.70 -3.94 0.49
CA HIS A 137 -26.70 -3.56 1.50
C HIS A 137 -27.61 -2.42 1.05
N HIS A 138 -27.11 -1.47 0.26
CA HIS A 138 -27.85 -0.29 -0.18
C HIS A 138 -28.08 -0.25 -1.69
N VAL A 139 -28.55 -1.35 -2.28
CA VAL A 139 -28.81 -1.46 -3.73
C VAL A 139 -29.73 -0.35 -4.24
N GLU A 140 -30.76 0.03 -3.47
CA GLU A 140 -31.70 1.10 -3.84
C GLU A 140 -31.04 2.48 -4.00
N ARG A 141 -29.92 2.74 -3.30
CA ARG A 141 -29.19 4.01 -3.33
C ARG A 141 -27.81 3.87 -3.95
N ILE A 142 -27.59 2.82 -4.75
CA ILE A 142 -26.27 2.48 -5.29
C ILE A 142 -25.66 3.64 -6.08
N GLY A 143 -26.46 4.43 -6.82
CA GLY A 143 -25.96 5.57 -7.58
C GLY A 143 -25.20 6.60 -6.74
N ALA A 144 -25.70 6.95 -5.54
CA ALA A 144 -25.06 7.92 -4.66
C ALA A 144 -23.76 7.37 -4.05
N TYR A 145 -23.75 6.10 -3.65
CA TYR A 145 -22.56 5.45 -3.09
C TYR A 145 -21.51 5.15 -4.15
N TYR A 146 -21.92 4.80 -5.36
CA TYR A 146 -21.06 4.61 -6.51
C TYR A 146 -20.43 5.94 -6.96
N PHE A 147 -21.21 7.03 -6.99
CA PHE A 147 -20.69 8.37 -7.21
C PHE A 147 -19.62 8.74 -6.19
N ALA A 148 -19.89 8.56 -4.89
CA ALA A 148 -18.92 8.85 -3.84
C ALA A 148 -17.65 7.99 -3.97
N ASN A 149 -17.80 6.70 -4.31
CA ASN A 149 -16.68 5.80 -4.57
C ASN A 149 -15.83 6.27 -5.76
N LEU A 150 -16.44 6.60 -6.90
CA LEU A 150 -15.74 7.07 -8.10
C LEU A 150 -15.06 8.42 -7.88
N LEU A 151 -15.76 9.37 -7.25
CA LEU A 151 -15.19 10.68 -6.92
C LEU A 151 -13.99 10.53 -5.98
N GLY A 152 -14.13 9.69 -4.95
CA GLY A 152 -13.04 9.34 -4.05
C GLY A 152 -11.86 8.72 -4.78
N SER A 153 -12.09 7.76 -5.68
CA SER A 153 -11.03 7.15 -6.50
C SER A 153 -10.30 8.17 -7.36
N GLY A 154 -11.03 9.11 -8.00
CA GLY A 154 -10.42 10.19 -8.80
C GLY A 154 -9.56 11.13 -7.95
N LEU A 155 -10.08 11.56 -6.79
CA LEU A 155 -9.34 12.35 -5.81
C LEU A 155 -8.14 11.59 -5.23
N GLY A 156 -8.25 10.28 -5.05
CA GLY A 156 -7.16 9.40 -4.64
C GLY A 156 -6.06 9.29 -5.68
N GLY A 157 -6.40 9.33 -6.97
CA GLY A 157 -5.41 9.41 -8.05
C GLY A 157 -4.59 10.71 -7.98
N LEU A 158 -5.28 11.85 -7.93
CA LEU A 158 -4.63 13.17 -7.82
C LEU A 158 -3.85 13.31 -6.51
N GLY A 159 -4.47 12.92 -5.38
CA GLY A 159 -3.85 12.93 -4.07
C GLY A 159 -2.67 11.97 -3.97
N GLY A 160 -2.75 10.80 -4.61
CA GLY A 160 -1.65 9.86 -4.73
C GLY A 160 -0.45 10.47 -5.44
N LEU A 161 -0.65 11.12 -6.59
CA LEU A 161 0.43 11.84 -7.29
C LEU A 161 1.03 12.97 -6.45
N ALA A 162 0.19 13.75 -5.76
CA ALA A 162 0.67 14.78 -4.84
C ALA A 162 1.49 14.19 -3.68
N LEU A 163 1.05 13.06 -3.11
CA LEU A 163 1.81 12.36 -2.08
C LEU A 163 3.15 11.89 -2.62
N LEU A 164 3.22 11.34 -3.84
CA LEU A 164 4.49 10.94 -4.46
C LEU A 164 5.47 12.12 -4.64
N ALA A 165 4.96 13.33 -4.90
CA ALA A 165 5.79 14.52 -5.09
C ALA A 165 6.33 15.12 -3.79
N PHE A 166 5.58 15.01 -2.69
CA PHE A 166 5.87 15.76 -1.46
C PHE A 166 6.16 14.89 -0.24
N VAL A 167 5.87 13.59 -0.29
CA VAL A 167 6.05 12.67 0.83
C VAL A 167 7.14 11.66 0.47
N PRO A 168 8.23 11.59 1.27
CA PRO A 168 9.29 10.62 1.01
C PRO A 168 8.73 9.20 0.98
N PRO A 169 9.23 8.31 0.08
CA PRO A 169 8.62 7.01 -0.14
C PRO A 169 8.40 6.15 1.13
N PRO A 170 9.30 6.13 2.14
CA PRO A 170 9.09 5.39 3.39
C PRO A 170 7.78 5.74 4.13
N HIS A 171 7.29 6.97 4.00
CA HIS A 171 6.12 7.46 4.72
C HIS A 171 4.81 7.24 3.95
N LEU A 172 4.86 6.95 2.65
CA LEU A 172 3.68 6.87 1.78
C LEU A 172 2.59 5.92 2.31
N PRO A 173 2.88 4.67 2.73
CA PRO A 173 1.84 3.76 3.19
C PRO A 173 1.13 4.29 4.44
N ALA A 174 1.88 4.85 5.40
CA ALA A 174 1.29 5.41 6.62
C ALA A 174 0.46 6.67 6.33
N ALA A 175 0.90 7.54 5.41
CA ALA A 175 0.13 8.69 4.96
C ALA A 175 -1.18 8.27 4.26
N ILE A 176 -1.13 7.24 3.42
CA ILE A 176 -2.28 6.71 2.69
C ILE A 176 -3.25 5.95 3.62
N ALA A 177 -2.75 5.40 4.72
CA ALA A 177 -3.60 4.78 5.74
C ALA A 177 -4.50 5.79 6.46
N VAL A 178 -4.14 7.07 6.53
CA VAL A 178 -4.94 8.12 7.21
C VAL A 178 -6.36 8.22 6.66
N PRO A 179 -6.60 8.43 5.35
CA PRO A 179 -7.97 8.46 4.82
C PRO A 179 -8.73 7.15 5.05
N ALA A 180 -8.09 5.98 4.97
CA ALA A 180 -8.75 4.70 5.31
C ALA A 180 -9.11 4.59 6.80
N LEU A 181 -8.24 5.08 7.70
CA LEU A 181 -8.50 5.14 9.14
C LEU A 181 -9.67 6.06 9.44
N LEU A 182 -9.69 7.26 8.84
CA LEU A 182 -10.80 8.20 8.94
C LEU A 182 -12.10 7.59 8.41
N ALA A 183 -12.07 6.88 7.28
CA ALA A 183 -13.22 6.14 6.77
C ALA A 183 -13.74 5.11 7.79
N GLY A 184 -12.86 4.32 8.40
CA GLY A 184 -13.22 3.36 9.44
C GLY A 184 -13.83 4.03 10.68
N LEU A 185 -13.27 5.16 11.13
CA LEU A 185 -13.83 5.98 12.22
C LEU A 185 -15.22 6.52 11.88
N LEU A 186 -15.44 6.94 10.63
CA LEU A 186 -16.76 7.37 10.14
C LEU A 186 -17.75 6.21 10.01
N MET A 187 -17.28 4.96 9.90
CA MET A 187 -18.12 3.76 9.88
C MET A 187 -18.36 3.14 11.27
N LEU A 188 -17.72 3.65 12.33
CA LEU A 188 -17.94 3.17 13.69
C LEU A 188 -19.39 3.36 14.15
N THR A 189 -19.93 2.30 14.76
CA THR A 189 -21.24 2.31 15.43
C THR A 189 -21.19 3.16 16.70
N ARG A 190 -22.35 3.63 17.18
CA ARG A 190 -22.44 4.48 18.39
C ARG A 190 -21.94 3.80 19.67
N ARG A 191 -21.99 2.47 19.74
CA ARG A 191 -21.52 1.66 20.88
C ARG A 191 -20.64 0.52 20.37
N PRO A 192 -19.39 0.80 19.99
CA PRO A 192 -18.48 -0.22 19.49
C PRO A 192 -18.16 -1.23 20.61
N GLY A 193 -18.11 -2.52 20.28
CA GLY A 193 -17.64 -3.53 21.23
C GLY A 193 -16.16 -3.37 21.54
N LYS A 194 -15.71 -3.91 22.69
CA LYS A 194 -14.29 -3.95 23.11
C LYS A 194 -13.31 -4.35 22.00
N PRO A 195 -13.53 -5.39 21.18
CA PRO A 195 -12.57 -5.76 20.12
C PRO A 195 -12.45 -4.69 19.03
N LEU A 196 -13.56 -4.04 18.66
CA LEU A 196 -13.55 -3.00 17.64
C LEU A 196 -12.82 -1.74 18.13
N LEU A 197 -12.97 -1.40 19.41
CA LEU A 197 -12.19 -0.34 20.06
C LEU A 197 -10.70 -0.68 20.07
N ALA A 198 -10.32 -1.90 20.43
CA ALA A 198 -8.93 -2.34 20.41
C ALA A 198 -8.31 -2.23 19.01
N ILE A 199 -9.04 -2.65 17.97
CA ILE A 199 -8.60 -2.53 16.57
C ILE A 199 -8.49 -1.07 16.14
N THR A 200 -9.43 -0.22 16.56
CA THR A 200 -9.37 1.22 16.28
C THR A 200 -8.11 1.85 16.89
N LEU A 201 -7.84 1.57 18.16
CA LEU A 201 -6.66 2.05 18.87
C LEU A 201 -5.38 1.52 18.24
N LEU A 202 -5.34 0.23 17.89
CA LEU A 202 -4.20 -0.38 17.23
C LEU A 202 -3.94 0.23 15.85
N ALA A 203 -4.96 0.34 15.00
CA ALA A 203 -4.84 0.96 13.67
C ALA A 203 -4.35 2.41 13.76
N THR A 204 -4.87 3.16 14.74
CA THR A 204 -4.44 4.54 15.01
C THR A 204 -2.99 4.58 15.47
N ALA A 205 -2.63 3.76 16.47
CA ALA A 205 -1.27 3.71 17.01
C ALA A 205 -0.24 3.32 15.93
N LEU A 206 -0.55 2.32 15.10
CA LEU A 206 0.32 1.89 14.00
C LEU A 206 0.48 2.99 12.96
N THR A 207 -0.62 3.63 12.54
CA THR A 207 -0.59 4.72 11.55
C THR A 207 0.25 5.90 12.06
N VAL A 208 0.00 6.34 13.29
CA VAL A 208 0.74 7.45 13.91
C VAL A 208 2.21 7.10 14.12
N THR A 209 2.51 5.90 14.62
CA THR A 209 3.90 5.48 14.86
C THR A 209 4.70 5.43 13.57
N LEU A 210 4.12 4.91 12.48
CA LEU A 210 4.81 4.76 11.20
C LEU A 210 4.85 6.06 10.38
N LEU A 211 3.96 7.02 10.66
CA LEU A 211 4.10 8.40 10.18
C LEU A 211 5.28 9.11 10.81
N VAL A 212 5.56 8.88 12.10
CA VAL A 212 6.66 9.54 12.83
C VAL A 212 7.98 8.79 12.63
N ARG A 213 7.92 7.46 12.52
CA ARG A 213 9.08 6.57 12.40
C ARG A 213 8.83 5.55 11.29
N PRO A 214 8.95 5.94 10.01
CA PRO A 214 8.78 5.00 8.91
C PRO A 214 9.90 3.96 8.93
N PRO A 215 9.64 2.74 8.42
CA PRO A 215 10.72 1.79 8.18
C PRO A 215 11.60 2.28 7.02
N GLY A 216 12.90 1.96 7.06
CA GLY A 216 13.75 2.14 5.89
C GLY A 216 13.28 1.26 4.71
N LEU A 217 13.47 1.75 3.49
CA LEU A 217 13.22 0.96 2.28
C LEU A 217 14.27 -0.14 2.16
N LEU A 218 13.82 -1.36 1.91
CA LEU A 218 14.70 -2.45 1.51
C LEU A 218 14.95 -2.34 0.01
N LEU A 219 16.18 -2.01 -0.36
CA LEU A 219 16.65 -2.08 -1.74
C LEU A 219 17.14 -3.51 -2.03
N SER A 220 16.82 -4.03 -3.21
CA SER A 220 17.42 -5.27 -3.71
C SER A 220 18.96 -5.19 -3.68
N PRO A 221 19.66 -6.26 -3.26
CA PRO A 221 21.13 -6.34 -3.32
C PRO A 221 21.69 -6.28 -4.74
N TYR A 222 20.87 -6.56 -5.76
CA TYR A 222 21.26 -6.52 -7.17
C TYR A 222 20.97 -5.16 -7.83
N LYS A 223 20.47 -4.16 -7.07
CA LYS A 223 20.39 -2.79 -7.57
C LYS A 223 21.79 -2.19 -7.65
N ALA A 224 22.08 -1.52 -8.76
CA ALA A 224 23.32 -0.78 -8.95
C ALA A 224 23.61 0.18 -7.79
N LEU A 225 22.59 0.90 -7.31
CA LEU A 225 22.72 1.79 -6.15
C LEU A 225 23.21 1.04 -4.90
N ARG A 226 22.64 -0.15 -4.61
CA ARG A 226 23.05 -0.93 -3.44
C ARG A 226 24.49 -1.44 -3.57
N GLN A 227 24.85 -1.97 -4.74
CA GLN A 227 26.21 -2.40 -5.05
C GLN A 227 27.23 -1.26 -4.96
N THR A 228 26.85 -0.06 -5.43
CA THR A 228 27.67 1.15 -5.34
C THR A 228 27.92 1.53 -3.89
N LEU A 229 26.89 1.49 -3.04
CA LEU A 229 27.00 1.82 -1.62
C LEU A 229 27.75 0.77 -0.78
N ASP A 230 27.93 -0.45 -1.30
CA ASP A 230 28.75 -1.47 -0.65
C ASP A 230 30.26 -1.28 -0.93
N LEU A 231 30.66 -0.33 -1.80
CA LEU A 231 32.06 0.05 -2.00
C LEU A 231 32.63 0.83 -0.80
N PRO A 232 33.95 0.70 -0.51
CA PRO A 232 34.59 1.44 0.58
C PRO A 232 34.37 2.96 0.47
N ASP A 233 34.12 3.60 1.61
CA ASP A 233 33.98 5.06 1.77
C ASP A 233 32.96 5.72 0.83
N THR A 234 31.96 4.95 0.37
CA THR A 234 30.94 5.43 -0.56
C THR A 234 29.68 5.87 0.19
N HIS A 235 29.17 7.06 -0.13
CA HIS A 235 28.00 7.64 0.53
C HIS A 235 27.15 8.48 -0.43
N ILE A 236 25.87 8.62 -0.08
CA ILE A 236 24.91 9.43 -0.83
C ILE A 236 25.17 10.91 -0.55
N VAL A 237 25.31 11.74 -1.60
CA VAL A 237 25.51 13.20 -1.49
C VAL A 237 24.28 14.00 -1.88
N ALA A 238 23.41 13.45 -2.71
CA ALA A 238 22.12 14.05 -3.05
C ALA A 238 21.07 12.98 -3.28
N LEU A 239 19.84 13.28 -2.87
CA LEU A 239 18.67 12.46 -3.07
C LEU A 239 17.52 13.39 -3.46
N GLU A 240 16.96 13.19 -4.65
CA GLU A 240 15.78 13.90 -5.11
C GLU A 240 14.68 12.88 -5.41
N ASP A 241 13.54 13.05 -4.74
CA ASP A 241 12.33 12.27 -4.94
C ASP A 241 11.41 13.00 -5.92
N ASP A 242 10.92 12.29 -6.93
CA ASP A 242 10.01 12.80 -7.95
C ASP A 242 8.89 11.78 -8.22
N PRO A 243 7.68 12.18 -8.66
CA PRO A 243 6.62 11.24 -9.02
C PRO A 243 7.02 10.18 -10.06
N TYR A 244 8.01 10.47 -10.91
CA TYR A 244 8.52 9.55 -11.93
C TYR A 244 9.64 8.62 -11.42
N GLY A 245 10.21 8.88 -10.24
CA GLY A 245 11.25 8.05 -9.66
C GLY A 245 12.15 8.80 -8.68
N GLN A 246 13.29 8.19 -8.36
CA GLN A 246 14.26 8.75 -7.41
C GLN A 246 15.61 8.93 -8.10
N VAL A 247 16.19 10.11 -7.99
CA VAL A 247 17.55 10.41 -8.44
C VAL A 247 18.48 10.40 -7.22
N THR A 248 19.50 9.55 -7.26
CA THR A 248 20.48 9.43 -6.18
C THR A 248 21.87 9.70 -6.70
N ALA A 249 22.52 10.72 -6.17
CA ALA A 249 23.94 11.00 -6.43
C ALA A 249 24.79 10.36 -5.33
N VAL A 250 25.78 9.58 -5.74
CA VAL A 250 26.67 8.83 -4.85
C VAL A 250 28.10 9.22 -5.14
N THR A 251 28.91 9.40 -4.09
CA THR A 251 30.34 9.67 -4.20
C THR A 251 31.14 8.63 -3.42
N GLY A 252 32.32 8.29 -3.93
CA GLY A 252 33.23 7.37 -3.28
C GLY A 252 34.56 7.29 -4.04
N PRO A 253 35.67 6.97 -3.37
CA PRO A 253 37.00 6.90 -4.00
C PRO A 253 37.11 5.81 -5.08
N GLY A 254 36.25 4.78 -5.00
CA GLY A 254 36.13 3.73 -6.01
C GLY A 254 35.37 4.16 -7.28
N LEU A 255 34.63 5.27 -7.25
CA LEU A 255 33.85 5.77 -8.38
C LEU A 255 34.73 6.65 -9.27
N ARG A 256 35.45 6.01 -10.18
CA ARG A 256 36.33 6.70 -11.15
C ARG A 256 35.62 6.86 -12.48
N PHE A 257 35.58 8.10 -12.98
CA PHE A 257 35.08 8.41 -14.31
C PHE A 257 36.27 8.65 -15.24
N ALA A 258 36.49 7.74 -16.20
CA ALA A 258 37.56 7.83 -17.19
C ALA A 258 36.96 7.77 -18.61
N PRO A 259 36.29 8.84 -19.08
CA PRO A 259 35.66 8.85 -20.39
C PRO A 259 36.74 8.77 -21.49
N GLY A 260 36.57 7.86 -22.44
CA GLY A 260 37.48 7.69 -23.58
C GLY A 260 38.71 6.84 -23.30
N VAL A 261 38.80 6.20 -22.13
CA VAL A 261 39.95 5.40 -21.72
C VAL A 261 39.59 3.91 -21.78
N SER A 262 40.35 3.13 -22.54
CA SER A 262 40.23 1.66 -22.63
C SER A 262 40.46 1.01 -21.26
N LEU A 263 39.79 -0.12 -20.97
CA LEU A 263 40.05 -0.94 -19.78
C LEU A 263 41.53 -1.41 -19.67
N ASN A 264 42.28 -1.37 -20.78
CA ASN A 264 43.71 -1.72 -20.83
C ASN A 264 44.65 -0.52 -20.66
N TYR A 265 44.14 0.66 -20.31
CA TYR A 265 44.98 1.84 -20.12
C TYR A 265 45.82 1.72 -18.85
N ALA A 266 47.14 1.66 -19.03
CA ALA A 266 48.09 1.41 -17.95
C ALA A 266 48.70 2.69 -17.33
N GLY A 267 48.31 3.88 -17.80
CA GLY A 267 48.84 5.15 -17.34
C GLY A 267 48.86 6.22 -18.42
#